data_AF-A0A514Z9R9-F1
#
_entry.id   AF-A0A514Z9R9-F1
#
_cell.length_a   1.000
_cell.length_b   1.000
_cell.length_c   1.000
_cell.angle_alpha   90.00
_cell.angle_beta   90.00
_cell.angle_gamma   90.00
#
_symmetry.space_group_name_H-M   'P 1'
#
loop_
_entity.id
_entity.type
_entity.pdbx_description
1 polymer ?
#
loop_
_entity_poly.entity_id
_entity_poly.type
_entity_poly.pdbx_seq_one_letter_code
_entity_poly.pdbx_strand_id
1 'polypeptide(L)' 'MDTELIRKLVEKAEESGSSKYRAYVLKKLDQSYELLMNGKQMAKFIVTGYEQGYLENNASKTDYQIKTVANLEKFLTGQY' A
#
# COMPACT_ATOMS: atom_id res chain seq x y z
N MET A 1 10.22 -3.83 3.02
CA MET A 1 10.18 -3.21 1.69
C MET A 1 10.69 -1.79 1.84
N ASP A 2 11.65 -1.36 1.02
CA ASP A 2 12.19 0.00 1.09
C ASP A 2 11.18 1.03 0.59
N THR A 3 11.24 2.25 1.12
CA THR A 3 10.24 3.27 0.81
C THR A 3 10.37 3.82 -0.60
N GLU A 4 11.56 3.77 -1.20
CA GLU A 4 11.72 4.11 -2.62
C GLU A 4 10.89 3.19 -3.52
N LEU A 5 10.80 1.90 -3.17
CA LEU A 5 9.98 0.94 -3.88
C LEU A 5 8.48 1.18 -3.64
N ILE A 6 8.09 1.56 -2.42
CA ILE A 6 6.71 1.95 -2.09
C ILE A 6 6.30 3.17 -2.90
N ARG A 7 7.16 4.20 -2.96
CA ARG A 7 6.94 5.40 -3.77
C ARG A 7 6.69 5.04 -5.23
N LYS A 8 7.59 4.24 -5.84
CA LYS A 8 7.43 3.77 -7.23
C LYS A 8 6.14 2.97 -7.45
N LEU A 9 5.71 2.18 -6.47
CA LEU A 9 4.46 1.43 -6.55
C LEU A 9 3.25 2.36 -6.49
N VAL A 10 3.25 3.33 -5.58
CA VAL A 10 2.17 4.31 -5.41
C VAL A 10 2.07 5.21 -6.64
N GLU A 11 3.16 5.83 -7.09
CA GLU A 11 3.19 6.70 -8.28
C GLU A 11 2.64 5.99 -9.52
N LYS A 12 3.09 4.75 -9.77
CA LYS A 12 2.56 3.96 -10.89
C LYS A 12 1.09 3.58 -10.72
N ALA A 13 0.66 3.28 -9.49
CA ALA A 13 -0.74 2.96 -9.20
C ALA A 13 -1.64 4.20 -9.34
N GLU A 14 -1.13 5.40 -9.04
CA GLU A 14 -1.78 6.68 -9.30
C GLU A 14 -2.01 6.90 -10.80
N GLU A 15 -0.99 6.62 -11.62
CA GLU A 15 -1.04 6.84 -13.07
C GLU A 15 -1.89 5.80 -13.82
N SER A 16 -1.79 4.53 -13.43
CA SER A 16 -2.32 3.40 -14.22
C SER A 16 -3.38 2.56 -13.50
N GLY A 17 -3.76 2.95 -12.28
CA GLY A 17 -4.70 2.21 -11.43
C GLY A 17 -4.11 0.99 -10.74
N SER A 18 -2.95 0.48 -11.18
CA SER A 18 -2.24 -0.59 -10.47
C SER A 18 -0.75 -0.63 -10.78
N SER A 19 0.05 -1.11 -9.83
CA SER A 19 1.48 -1.30 -9.99
C SER A 19 1.89 -2.66 -9.47
N LYS A 20 2.80 -3.33 -10.18
CA LYS A 20 3.30 -4.66 -9.82
C LYS A 20 4.81 -4.64 -9.67
N TYR A 21 5.29 -5.23 -8.58
CA TYR A 21 6.70 -5.52 -8.39
C TYR A 21 6.89 -6.90 -7.75
N ARG A 22 7.48 -7.84 -8.51
CA ARG A 22 7.66 -9.24 -8.08
C ARG A 22 6.33 -9.84 -7.60
N ALA A 23 6.27 -10.22 -6.32
CA ALA A 23 5.10 -10.77 -5.64
C ALA A 23 4.06 -9.72 -5.25
N TYR A 24 4.42 -8.43 -5.28
CA TYR A 24 3.57 -7.34 -4.83
C TYR A 24 2.75 -6.76 -5.96
N VAL A 25 1.49 -6.46 -5.64
CA VAL A 25 0.62 -5.66 -6.49
C VAL A 25 -0.01 -4.60 -5.60
N LEU A 26 0.14 -3.33 -5.95
CA LEU A 26 -0.61 -2.23 -5.35
C LEU A 26 -1.68 -1.81 -6.34
N LYS A 27 -2.95 -1.79 -5.94
CA LYS A 27 -4.05 -1.29 -6.74
C LYS A 27 -4.57 -0.01 -6.13
N LYS A 28 -4.88 0.98 -6.97
CA LYS A 28 -5.65 2.15 -6.57
C LYS A 28 -7.12 1.88 -6.94
N LEU A 29 -7.99 1.99 -5.95
CA LEU A 29 -9.44 1.80 -6.07
C LEU A 29 -10.12 3.03 -5.49
N ASP A 30 -10.56 3.95 -6.35
CA ASP A 30 -11.13 5.25 -5.98
C ASP A 30 -10.30 5.98 -4.91
N GLN A 31 -10.78 5.94 -3.66
CA GLN A 31 -10.17 6.54 -2.48
C GLN A 31 -9.39 5.52 -1.63
N SER A 32 -8.90 4.43 -2.21
CA SER A 32 -8.21 3.40 -1.45
C SER A 32 -7.05 2.77 -2.21
N TYR A 33 -6.08 2.27 -1.47
CA TYR A 33 -5.00 1.44 -1.98
C TYR A 33 -5.13 0.04 -1.42
N GLU A 34 -5.09 -0.94 -2.30
CA GLU A 34 -5.06 -2.35 -1.95
C GLU A 34 -3.68 -2.92 -2.24
N LEU A 35 -2.98 -3.36 -1.20
CA LEU A 35 -1.72 -4.10 -1.33
C LEU A 35 -2.03 -5.60 -1.33
N LEU A 36 -1.65 -6.27 -2.41
CA LEU A 36 -1.67 -7.71 -2.54
C LEU A 36 -0.25 -8.26 -2.56
N MET A 37 -0.07 -9.45 -1.99
CA MET A 37 1.17 -10.23 -2.11
C MET A 37 0.81 -11.65 -2.52
N ASN A 38 1.46 -12.15 -3.58
CA ASN A 38 1.15 -13.45 -4.18
C ASN A 38 -0.34 -13.63 -4.50
N GLY A 39 -0.99 -12.57 -4.98
CA GLY A 39 -2.41 -12.56 -5.34
C GLY A 39 -3.39 -12.53 -4.15
N LYS A 40 -2.90 -12.47 -2.90
CA LYS A 40 -3.74 -12.35 -1.70
C LYS A 40 -3.70 -10.93 -1.17
N GLN A 41 -4.85 -10.38 -0.82
CA GLN A 41 -4.95 -9.08 -0.16
C GLN A 41 -4.21 -9.13 1.18
N MET A 42 -3.26 -8.21 1.34
CA MET A 42 -2.48 -8.03 2.56
C MET A 42 -2.96 -6.83 3.36
N ALA A 43 -3.22 -5.72 2.68
CA ALA A 43 -3.66 -4.51 3.32
C ALA A 43 -4.60 -3.74 2.40
N LYS A 44 -5.57 -3.05 2.99
CA LYS A 44 -6.36 -2.03 2.30
C LYS A 44 -6.32 -0.75 3.12
N PHE A 45 -5.88 0.32 2.48
CA PHE A 45 -5.73 1.64 3.07
C PHE A 45 -6.72 2.59 2.40
N ILE A 46 -7.51 3.30 3.18
CA ILE A 46 -8.50 4.27 2.67
C ILE A 46 -7.93 5.67 2.85
N VAL A 47 -7.85 6.44 1.78
CA VAL A 47 -7.48 7.85 1.76
C VAL A 47 -8.74 8.69 1.91
N THR A 48 -8.94 9.29 3.08
CA THR A 48 -10.00 10.29 3.24
C THR A 48 -9.42 11.67 2.90
N GLY A 49 -10.18 12.52 2.20
CA GLY A 49 -9.71 13.83 1.71
C GLY A 49 -9.26 14.84 2.78
N TYR A 50 -9.28 14.46 4.06
CA TYR A 50 -8.81 15.25 5.20
C TYR A 50 -7.53 14.64 5.77
N GLU A 51 -6.44 14.69 5.01
CA GLU A 51 -5.03 14.45 5.42
C GLU A 51 -4.70 13.16 6.20
N GLN A 52 -5.67 12.29 6.44
CA GLN A 52 -5.55 11.12 7.29
C GLN A 52 -6.31 9.98 6.62
N GLY A 53 -5.57 9.16 5.89
CA GLY A 53 -6.06 7.83 5.56
C GLY A 53 -5.92 6.88 6.74
N TYR A 54 -6.64 5.77 6.71
CA TYR A 54 -6.55 4.72 7.73
C TYR A 54 -6.47 3.35 7.09
N LEU A 55 -5.87 2.41 7.83
CA LEU A 55 -5.77 1.02 7.45
C LEU A 55 -7.09 0.30 7.76
N GLU A 56 -7.85 -0.06 6.72
CA GLU A 56 -9.13 -0.77 6.87
C GLU A 56 -8.91 -2.27 7.15
N ASN A 57 -7.91 -2.87 6.50
CA ASN A 57 -7.61 -4.29 6.64
C ASN A 57 -6.09 -4.51 6.71
N ASN A 58 -5.66 -5.42 7.58
CA ASN A 58 -4.29 -5.88 7.70
C ASN A 58 -4.24 -7.39 7.94
N ALA A 59 -3.97 -8.14 6.87
CA ALA A 59 -3.82 -9.60 6.90
C ALA A 59 -2.34 -10.04 6.99
N SER A 60 -1.43 -9.14 7.38
CA SER A 60 0.00 -9.43 7.52
C SER A 60 0.25 -10.42 8.66
N LYS A 61 0.99 -11.50 8.37
CA LYS A 61 1.31 -12.56 9.34
C LYS A 61 2.78 -12.70 9.64
N THR A 62 3.65 -12.34 8.69
CA THR A 62 5.11 -12.44 8.86
C THR A 62 5.71 -11.07 9.16
N ASP A 63 6.84 -11.02 9.87
CA ASP A 63 7.56 -9.76 10.16
C ASP A 63 7.83 -8.93 8.92
N TYR A 64 8.12 -9.61 7.81
CA TYR A 64 8.33 -8.98 6.52
C TYR A 64 7.06 -8.31 5.98
N GLN A 65 5.92 -8.98 6.10
CA GLN A 65 4.61 -8.44 5.72
C GLN A 65 4.22 -7.25 6.59
N ILE A 66 4.39 -7.39 7.91
CA ILE A 66 4.10 -6.33 8.89
C ILE A 66 4.92 -5.08 8.58
N LYS A 67 6.24 -5.22 8.37
CA LYS A 67 7.11 -4.09 7.98
C LYS A 67 6.68 -3.45 6.66
N THR A 68 6.21 -4.26 5.71
CA THR A 68 5.78 -3.75 4.40
C THR A 68 4.51 -2.91 4.51
N VAL A 69 3.51 -3.38 5.27
CA VAL A 69 2.27 -2.62 5.51
C VAL A 69 2.55 -1.37 6.32
N ALA A 70 3.36 -1.45 7.38
CA ALA A 70 3.73 -0.29 8.19
C ALA A 70 4.46 0.80 7.37
N ASN A 71 5.36 0.41 6.45
CA ASN A 71 6.03 1.38 5.60
C ASN A 71 5.08 2.00 4.57
N LEU A 72 4.10 1.24 4.06
CA LEU A 72 3.08 1.76 3.14
C LEU A 72 2.19 2.77 3.86
N GLU A 73 1.72 2.43 5.07
CA GLU A 73 0.92 3.30 5.90
C GLU A 73 1.64 4.61 6.23
N LYS A 74 2.91 4.54 6.68
CA LYS A 74 3.72 5.73 6.94
C LYS A 74 3.88 6.63 5.72
N PHE A 75 4.11 6.03 4.55
CA PHE A 75 4.23 6.78 3.30
C PHE A 75 2.92 7.51 2.95
N LEU A 76 1.77 6.81 3.04
CA LEU A 76 0.46 7.37 2.68
C LEU A 76 -0.07 8.40 3.69
N THR A 77 0.40 8.36 4.93
CA THR A 77 0.07 9.32 6.00
C THR A 77 1.08 10.47 6.12
N GLY A 78 2.13 10.50 5.29
CA GLY A 78 3.15 11.55 5.33
C GLY A 78 4.10 11.49 6.53
N GLN A 79 4.13 10.38 7.28
CA GLN A 79 5.02 10.17 8.43
C GLN A 79 6.40 9.58 8.02
N TYR A 80 6.85 9.86 6.80
CA TYR A 80 8.07 9.30 6.22
C TYR A 80 9.24 10.28 6.21
#